data_AF-A0A1E7L4M7-F1
#
_entry.id   AF-A0A1E7L4M7-F1
#
_cell.length_a   1.000
_cell.length_b   1.000
_cell.length_c   1.000
_cell.angle_alpha   90.00
_cell.angle_beta   90.00
_cell.angle_gamma   90.00
#
_symmetry.space_group_name_H-M   'P 1'
#
loop_
_entity.id
_entity.type
_entity.pdbx_description
1 polymer ?
#
loop_
_entity_poly.entity_id
_entity_poly.type
_entity_poly.pdbx_seq_one_letter_code
_entity_poly.pdbx_strand_id
1 'polypeptide(L)'
;MTDDKAAELLAAVRAVESGEASAASFFTESAQQQTTRQQTEQRTPPQGRTGARQPAPAAPPGGGTGAAREPAAVPGELREVLAAGGAPETLAPRVAETLGAQAVELLRTDPWQLLAVPGVRPEQADGFARALLDSGPGDERRAEALVVWLLERAALAGHTALEPAALAKGLSQYAVPEPDEAVRTAIDAGAVLVFEDALDARPLGGRTAPAPGGTRSGADGDEEQGEAEETPVRLLLGLDRYALAEESLADGLTRIVSAAAHGSAADGRPGPAPQEWEAAADAAASPSAAELIRAVAGHGLVAHSGGEA
;
A
#
# COMPACT_ATOMS: atom_id res chain seq x y z
N MET A 1 -14.74 1.49 -45.18
CA MET A 1 -15.51 1.08 -43.97
C MET A 1 -14.97 1.69 -42.67
N THR A 2 -13.75 2.25 -42.65
CA THR A 2 -13.15 2.88 -41.47
C THR A 2 -13.44 4.39 -41.36
N ASP A 3 -13.56 5.11 -42.49
CA ASP A 3 -13.77 6.57 -42.47
C ASP A 3 -15.19 6.98 -42.03
N ASP A 4 -16.22 6.21 -42.38
CA ASP A 4 -17.60 6.50 -41.96
C ASP A 4 -17.76 6.42 -40.43
N LYS A 5 -17.11 5.45 -39.78
CA LYS A 5 -17.14 5.31 -38.32
C LYS A 5 -16.40 6.44 -37.62
N ALA A 6 -15.31 6.93 -38.20
CA ALA A 6 -14.57 8.07 -37.65
C ALA A 6 -15.39 9.37 -37.75
N ALA A 7 -16.12 9.56 -38.85
CA ALA A 7 -17.02 10.70 -39.02
C ALA A 7 -18.20 10.66 -38.03
N GLU A 8 -18.76 9.48 -37.78
CA GLU A 8 -19.85 9.26 -36.82
C GLU A 8 -19.42 9.57 -35.38
N LEU A 9 -18.21 9.16 -34.98
CA LEU A 9 -17.67 9.46 -33.65
C LEU A 9 -17.42 10.95 -33.44
N LEU A 10 -16.91 11.66 -34.45
CA LEU A 10 -16.70 13.12 -34.37
C LEU A 10 -18.01 13.91 -34.31
N ALA A 11 -19.08 13.39 -34.92
CA ALA A 11 -20.43 13.97 -34.81
C ALA A 11 -21.01 13.74 -33.41
N ALA A 12 -20.82 12.54 -32.84
CA ALA A 12 -21.26 12.22 -31.49
C ALA A 12 -20.55 13.06 -30.42
N VAL A 13 -19.23 13.28 -30.54
CA VAL A 13 -18.47 14.16 -29.63
C VAL A 13 -18.99 15.60 -29.67
N ARG A 14 -19.25 16.13 -30.86
CA ARG A 14 -19.82 17.48 -31.01
C ARG A 14 -21.21 17.63 -30.39
N ALA A 15 -22.05 16.60 -30.46
CA ALA A 15 -23.38 16.60 -29.84
C ALA A 15 -23.33 16.58 -28.31
N VAL A 16 -22.28 15.99 -27.72
CA VAL A 16 -22.06 16.02 -26.27
C VAL A 16 -21.50 17.38 -25.84
N GLU A 17 -20.57 17.95 -26.61
CA GLU A 17 -20.02 19.28 -26.34
C GLU A 17 -21.04 20.42 -26.53
N SER A 18 -22.00 20.25 -27.45
CA SER A 18 -23.12 21.20 -27.65
C SER A 18 -24.24 21.08 -26.61
N GLY A 19 -24.20 20.04 -25.76
CA GLY A 19 -25.24 19.75 -24.77
C GLY A 19 -26.53 19.15 -25.34
N GLU A 20 -26.54 18.80 -26.64
CA GLU A 20 -27.69 18.18 -27.32
C GLU A 20 -27.81 16.68 -27.02
N ALA A 21 -26.73 16.05 -26.57
CA ALA A 21 -26.70 14.66 -26.11
C ALA A 21 -26.03 14.54 -24.73
N SER A 22 -26.68 13.83 -23.80
CA SER A 22 -26.09 13.53 -22.49
C SER A 22 -25.11 12.36 -22.60
N ALA A 23 -23.88 12.53 -22.12
CA ALA A 23 -22.88 11.46 -22.05
C ALA A 23 -23.36 10.22 -21.26
N ALA A 24 -24.40 10.36 -20.41
CA ALA A 24 -24.97 9.27 -19.61
C ALA A 24 -25.73 8.21 -20.44
N SER A 25 -26.17 8.52 -21.66
CA SER A 25 -26.89 7.55 -22.51
C SER A 25 -26.00 6.43 -23.03
N PHE A 26 -24.69 6.67 -23.19
CA PHE A 26 -23.73 5.66 -23.65
C PHE A 26 -23.43 4.57 -22.59
N PHE A 27 -23.61 4.89 -21.31
CA PHE A 27 -23.35 3.95 -20.21
C PHE A 27 -24.58 3.13 -19.79
N THR A 28 -25.79 3.61 -20.12
CA THR A 28 -27.05 2.97 -19.70
C THR A 28 -27.47 1.79 -20.59
N GLU A 29 -27.03 1.76 -21.85
CA GLU A 29 -27.33 0.64 -22.78
C GLU A 29 -26.60 -0.67 -22.39
N SER A 30 -25.37 -0.56 -21.85
CA SER A 30 -24.62 -1.70 -21.31
C SER A 30 -25.26 -2.29 -20.04
N ALA A 31 -25.93 -1.46 -19.24
CA ALA A 31 -26.61 -1.91 -18.02
C ALA A 31 -27.90 -2.68 -18.32
N GLN A 32 -28.64 -2.32 -19.39
CA GLN A 32 -29.87 -3.00 -19.74
C GLN A 32 -29.65 -4.45 -20.21
N GLN A 33 -28.56 -4.75 -20.94
CA GLN A 33 -28.24 -6.12 -21.38
C GLN A 33 -27.87 -7.07 -20.22
N GLN A 34 -27.34 -6.55 -19.10
CA GLN A 34 -27.05 -7.35 -17.91
C GLN A 34 -28.32 -7.70 -17.11
N THR A 35 -29.33 -6.82 -17.09
CA THR A 35 -30.55 -7.04 -16.31
C THR A 35 -31.45 -8.15 -16.87
N THR A 36 -31.47 -8.34 -18.20
CA THR A 36 -32.28 -9.39 -18.84
C THR A 36 -31.78 -10.81 -18.60
N ARG A 37 -30.50 -11.00 -18.25
CA ARG A 37 -29.95 -12.35 -17.95
C ARG A 37 -30.19 -12.80 -16.51
N GLN A 38 -30.44 -11.86 -15.58
CA GLN A 38 -30.60 -12.18 -14.16
C GLN A 38 -32.04 -12.50 -13.73
N GLN A 39 -33.05 -12.30 -14.59
CA GLN A 39 -34.46 -12.48 -14.23
C GLN A 39 -35.03 -13.91 -14.39
N THR A 40 -34.27 -14.90 -14.87
CA THR A 40 -34.83 -16.25 -15.14
C THR A 40 -34.71 -17.24 -13.98
N GLU A 41 -34.07 -16.88 -12.86
CA GLU A 41 -33.83 -17.83 -11.76
C GLU A 41 -34.44 -17.35 -10.43
N GLN A 42 -35.77 -17.28 -10.36
CA GLN A 42 -36.47 -17.21 -9.07
C GLN A 42 -37.73 -18.09 -9.06
N ARG A 43 -37.66 -19.24 -8.38
CA ARG A 43 -38.81 -19.95 -7.78
C ARG A 43 -38.45 -20.47 -6.39
N THR A 44 -39.43 -20.37 -5.50
CA THR A 44 -39.38 -20.36 -4.02
C THR A 44 -39.81 -21.74 -3.40
N PRO A 45 -40.12 -21.89 -2.08
CA PRO A 45 -39.38 -22.48 -0.90
C PRO A 45 -40.00 -23.87 -0.44
N PRO A 46 -39.95 -24.43 0.82
CA PRO A 46 -39.58 -23.85 2.15
C PRO A 46 -38.96 -24.71 3.29
N GLN A 47 -38.66 -23.97 4.38
CA GLN A 47 -38.84 -24.25 5.83
C GLN A 47 -37.76 -24.95 6.67
N GLY A 48 -37.31 -24.19 7.69
CA GLY A 48 -37.35 -24.61 9.10
C GLY A 48 -36.01 -24.98 9.72
N ARG A 49 -35.53 -24.16 10.67
CA ARG A 49 -35.25 -24.55 12.07
C ARG A 49 -34.60 -23.41 12.85
N THR A 50 -35.20 -23.15 14.00
CA THR A 50 -34.77 -22.26 15.07
C THR A 50 -33.50 -22.77 15.75
N GLY A 51 -32.50 -21.91 15.89
CA GLY A 51 -31.32 -22.13 16.73
C GLY A 51 -30.59 -20.80 16.93
N ALA A 52 -30.52 -20.33 18.18
CA ALA A 52 -29.88 -19.08 18.55
C ALA A 52 -28.39 -19.08 18.14
N ARG A 53 -27.97 -18.05 17.38
CA ARG A 53 -26.60 -17.87 16.91
C ARG A 53 -25.98 -16.68 17.63
N GLN A 54 -24.88 -16.92 18.34
CA GLN A 54 -23.99 -15.87 18.86
C GLN A 54 -23.48 -14.98 17.70
N PRO A 55 -23.25 -13.68 17.91
CA PRO A 55 -22.70 -12.81 16.88
C PRO A 55 -21.23 -13.17 16.63
N ALA A 56 -20.92 -13.61 15.41
CA ALA A 56 -19.57 -13.65 14.90
C ALA A 56 -19.17 -12.25 14.40
N PRO A 57 -17.88 -11.85 14.50
CA PRO A 57 -17.44 -10.55 14.02
C PRO A 57 -17.68 -10.42 12.51
N ALA A 58 -18.25 -9.29 12.10
CA ALA A 58 -18.49 -8.95 10.71
C ALA A 58 -17.14 -8.78 10.00
N ALA A 59 -16.90 -9.61 8.98
CA ALA A 59 -15.85 -9.34 8.01
C ALA A 59 -16.18 -8.02 7.28
N PRO A 60 -15.21 -7.13 7.05
CA PRO A 60 -15.45 -5.92 6.27
C PRO A 60 -15.88 -6.33 4.85
N PRO A 61 -16.79 -5.56 4.20
CA PRO A 61 -17.06 -5.77 2.79
C PRO A 61 -15.78 -5.45 2.02
N GLY A 62 -15.12 -6.51 1.54
CA GLY A 62 -14.02 -6.38 0.59
C GLY A 62 -14.52 -5.61 -0.62
N GLY A 63 -14.04 -4.39 -0.80
CA GLY A 63 -14.20 -3.60 -2.01
C GLY A 63 -13.41 -4.27 -3.14
N GLY A 64 -13.99 -5.32 -3.72
CA GLY A 64 -13.43 -6.02 -4.86
C GLY A 64 -14.32 -5.82 -6.08
N THR A 65 -13.98 -4.84 -6.93
CA THR A 65 -14.16 -5.04 -8.37
C THR A 65 -12.96 -5.83 -8.90
N GLY A 66 -12.73 -6.99 -8.30
CA GLY A 66 -11.92 -8.03 -8.92
C GLY A 66 -12.82 -8.71 -9.93
N ALA A 67 -12.90 -8.16 -11.15
CA ALA A 67 -13.29 -8.99 -12.28
C ALA A 67 -12.38 -10.23 -12.20
N ALA A 68 -12.98 -11.41 -12.03
CA ALA A 68 -12.23 -12.66 -11.96
C ALA A 68 -11.28 -12.69 -13.16
N ARG A 69 -10.00 -12.45 -12.89
CA ARG A 69 -8.96 -12.42 -13.92
C ARG A 69 -8.97 -13.82 -14.52
N GLU A 70 -9.34 -13.95 -15.79
CA GLU A 70 -9.23 -15.25 -16.46
C GLU A 70 -7.79 -15.77 -16.26
N PRO A 71 -7.61 -17.07 -15.95
CA PRO A 71 -6.29 -17.60 -15.71
C PRO A 71 -5.42 -17.32 -16.92
N ALA A 72 -4.39 -16.49 -16.72
CA ALA A 72 -3.47 -16.10 -17.79
C ALA A 72 -2.93 -17.37 -18.46
N ALA A 73 -3.06 -17.46 -19.78
CA ALA A 73 -2.53 -18.59 -20.52
C ALA A 73 -1.00 -18.65 -20.30
N VAL A 74 -0.54 -19.68 -19.61
CA VAL A 74 0.89 -19.86 -19.30
C VAL A 74 1.62 -20.21 -20.60
N PRO A 75 2.60 -19.39 -21.06
CA PRO A 75 3.35 -19.66 -22.27
C PRO A 75 4.08 -21.01 -22.21
N GLY A 76 4.19 -21.71 -23.34
CA GLY A 76 4.97 -22.96 -23.44
C GLY A 76 6.43 -22.73 -23.08
N GLU A 77 7.02 -21.65 -23.60
CA GLU A 77 8.40 -21.25 -23.35
C GLU A 77 8.73 -21.02 -21.86
N LEU A 78 7.75 -20.57 -21.07
CA LEU A 78 7.96 -20.40 -19.63
C LEU A 78 8.17 -21.75 -18.93
N ARG A 79 7.43 -22.78 -19.35
CA ARG A 79 7.64 -24.14 -18.82
C ARG A 79 8.99 -24.69 -19.23
N GLU A 80 9.41 -24.42 -20.47
CA GLU A 80 10.73 -24.84 -20.96
C GLU A 80 11.87 -24.19 -20.16
N VAL A 81 11.79 -22.88 -19.88
CA VAL A 81 12.78 -22.18 -19.04
C VAL A 81 12.78 -22.72 -17.61
N LEU A 82 11.61 -22.95 -17.02
CA LEU A 82 11.51 -23.55 -15.69
C LEU A 82 12.13 -24.96 -15.65
N ALA A 83 11.82 -25.79 -16.64
CA ALA A 83 12.39 -27.13 -16.76
C ALA A 83 13.90 -27.10 -16.98
N ALA A 84 14.41 -26.19 -17.82
CA ALA A 84 15.84 -26.01 -18.07
C ALA A 84 16.60 -25.62 -16.79
N GLY A 85 16.01 -24.78 -15.95
CA GLY A 85 16.58 -24.44 -14.64
C GLY A 85 16.23 -25.44 -13.52
N GLY A 86 15.56 -26.55 -13.82
CA GLY A 86 15.20 -27.57 -12.82
C GLY A 86 14.10 -27.17 -11.83
N ALA A 87 13.34 -26.11 -12.12
CA ALA A 87 12.20 -25.69 -11.33
C ALA A 87 10.92 -26.47 -11.70
N PRO A 88 10.04 -26.81 -10.73
CA PRO A 88 8.80 -27.52 -11.02
C PRO A 88 7.88 -26.73 -11.96
N GLU A 89 7.36 -27.37 -13.01
CA GLU A 89 6.41 -26.75 -13.95
C GLU A 89 5.11 -26.26 -13.26
N THR A 90 4.77 -26.81 -12.10
CA THR A 90 3.64 -26.36 -11.27
C THR A 90 3.78 -24.92 -10.79
N LEU A 91 4.99 -24.35 -10.81
CA LEU A 91 5.22 -22.93 -10.49
C LEU A 91 4.82 -22.00 -11.64
N ALA A 92 4.71 -22.51 -12.88
CA ALA A 92 4.53 -21.67 -14.07
C ALA A 92 3.32 -20.72 -14.01
N PRO A 93 2.14 -21.11 -13.49
CA PRO A 93 1.02 -20.17 -13.33
C PRO A 93 1.34 -19.02 -12.38
N ARG A 94 2.00 -19.30 -11.24
CA ARG A 94 2.38 -18.27 -10.26
C ARG A 94 3.47 -17.37 -10.81
N VAL A 95 4.44 -17.93 -11.51
CA VAL A 95 5.50 -17.16 -12.16
C VAL A 95 4.91 -16.22 -13.21
N ALA A 96 3.97 -16.69 -14.03
CA ALA A 96 3.28 -15.85 -15.01
C ALA A 96 2.42 -14.76 -14.37
N GLU A 97 1.80 -15.04 -13.23
CA GLU A 97 1.02 -14.06 -12.45
C GLU A 97 1.92 -12.99 -11.82
N THR A 98 3.06 -13.39 -11.25
CA THR A 98 3.97 -12.48 -10.53
C THR A 98 4.84 -11.65 -11.48
N LEU A 99 5.48 -12.28 -12.48
CA LEU A 99 6.43 -11.60 -13.38
C LEU A 99 5.77 -11.08 -14.67
N GLY A 100 4.51 -11.45 -14.92
CA GLY A 100 3.75 -10.99 -16.06
C GLY A 100 4.26 -11.52 -17.41
N ALA A 101 3.96 -10.79 -18.48
CA ALA A 101 4.24 -11.20 -19.86
C ALA A 101 5.74 -11.37 -20.16
N GLN A 102 6.61 -10.64 -19.46
CA GLN A 102 8.05 -10.65 -19.67
C GLN A 102 8.79 -11.73 -18.87
N ALA A 103 8.07 -12.60 -18.16
CA ALA A 103 8.65 -13.60 -17.26
C ALA A 103 9.76 -14.44 -17.90
N VAL A 104 9.59 -14.84 -19.17
CA VAL A 104 10.56 -15.68 -19.88
C VAL A 104 11.89 -14.96 -20.11
N GLU A 105 11.82 -13.72 -20.61
CA GLU A 105 13.01 -12.89 -20.86
C GLU A 105 13.72 -12.55 -19.56
N LEU A 106 12.94 -12.13 -18.54
CA LEU A 106 13.45 -11.78 -17.23
C LEU A 106 14.20 -12.95 -16.58
N LEU A 107 13.65 -14.16 -16.58
CA LEU A 107 14.29 -15.32 -15.96
C LEU A 107 15.53 -15.81 -16.71
N ARG A 108 15.64 -15.55 -18.01
CA ARG A 108 16.86 -15.86 -18.79
C ARG A 108 17.98 -14.87 -18.49
N THR A 109 17.64 -13.59 -18.33
CA THR A 109 18.62 -12.52 -18.04
C THR A 109 18.99 -12.46 -16.56
N ASP A 110 18.02 -12.65 -15.67
CA ASP A 110 18.18 -12.68 -14.22
C ASP A 110 17.34 -13.82 -13.60
N PRO A 111 17.96 -14.99 -13.39
CA PRO A 111 17.28 -16.14 -12.83
C PRO A 111 16.77 -15.93 -11.40
N TRP A 112 17.33 -14.98 -10.64
CA TRP A 112 16.92 -14.72 -9.26
C TRP A 112 15.61 -13.94 -9.14
N GLN A 113 15.08 -13.40 -10.24
CA GLN A 113 13.70 -12.88 -10.29
C GLN A 113 12.66 -13.94 -9.90
N LEU A 114 13.03 -15.23 -9.95
CA LEU A 114 12.20 -16.31 -9.43
C LEU A 114 11.89 -16.16 -7.92
N LEU A 115 12.73 -15.45 -7.15
CA LEU A 115 12.49 -15.19 -5.72
C LEU A 115 11.30 -14.28 -5.44
N ALA A 116 10.87 -13.46 -6.40
CA ALA A 116 9.66 -12.66 -6.27
C ALA A 116 8.39 -13.52 -6.20
N VAL A 117 8.46 -14.80 -6.62
CA VAL A 117 7.31 -15.69 -6.66
C VAL A 117 7.02 -16.26 -5.26
N PRO A 118 5.79 -16.08 -4.72
CA PRO A 118 5.46 -16.52 -3.38
C PRO A 118 5.71 -18.03 -3.16
N GLY A 119 6.49 -18.33 -2.12
CA GLY A 119 6.83 -19.69 -1.70
C GLY A 119 8.14 -20.23 -2.27
N VAL A 120 8.80 -19.52 -3.19
CA VAL A 120 10.16 -19.85 -3.63
C VAL A 120 11.16 -19.48 -2.54
N ARG A 121 12.15 -20.36 -2.32
CA ARG A 121 13.24 -20.18 -1.35
C ARG A 121 14.55 -19.79 -2.05
N PRO A 122 15.46 -19.05 -1.37
CA PRO A 122 16.81 -18.74 -1.85
C PRO A 122 17.54 -19.94 -2.47
N GLU A 123 17.49 -21.10 -1.82
CA GLU A 123 18.18 -22.31 -2.29
C GLU A 123 17.62 -22.83 -3.61
N GLN A 124 16.32 -22.66 -3.85
CA GLN A 124 15.66 -23.06 -5.09
C GLN A 124 16.05 -22.11 -6.23
N ALA A 125 16.07 -20.80 -5.97
CA ALA A 125 16.52 -19.81 -6.94
C ALA A 125 18.01 -19.96 -7.27
N ASP A 126 18.86 -20.25 -6.28
CA ASP A 126 20.29 -20.51 -6.48
C ASP A 126 20.53 -21.78 -7.32
N GLY A 127 19.72 -22.83 -7.10
CA GLY A 127 19.72 -24.02 -7.95
C GLY A 127 19.34 -23.70 -9.40
N PHE A 128 18.28 -22.91 -9.56
CA PHE A 128 17.76 -22.45 -10.85
C PHE A 128 18.79 -21.60 -11.63
N ALA A 129 19.41 -20.62 -10.95
CA ALA A 129 20.44 -19.76 -11.52
C ALA A 129 21.69 -20.54 -11.95
N ARG A 130 22.14 -21.50 -11.12
CA ARG A 130 23.29 -22.35 -11.45
C ARG A 130 23.02 -23.21 -12.69
N ALA A 131 21.80 -23.74 -12.82
CA ALA A 131 21.42 -24.55 -13.97
C ALA A 131 21.33 -23.73 -15.28
N LEU A 132 20.96 -22.45 -15.20
CA LEU A 132 20.80 -21.60 -16.39
C LEU A 132 22.06 -20.83 -16.79
N LEU A 133 22.80 -20.25 -15.84
CA LEU A 133 23.86 -19.26 -16.10
C LEU A 133 25.21 -19.59 -15.46
N ASP A 134 25.39 -20.79 -14.89
CA ASP A 134 26.61 -21.22 -14.17
C ASP A 134 27.14 -20.15 -13.18
N SER A 135 26.20 -19.51 -12.45
CA SER A 135 26.50 -18.35 -11.60
C SER A 135 26.78 -18.74 -10.14
N GLY A 136 27.59 -17.92 -9.46
CA GLY A 136 28.06 -18.15 -8.09
C GLY A 136 27.37 -17.29 -7.01
N PRO A 137 27.71 -17.50 -5.73
CA PRO A 137 27.07 -16.78 -4.60
C PRO A 137 27.38 -15.28 -4.53
N GLY A 138 28.42 -14.82 -5.24
CA GLY A 138 28.81 -13.41 -5.33
C GLY A 138 28.23 -12.66 -6.54
N ASP A 139 27.26 -13.22 -7.25
CA ASP A 139 26.56 -12.51 -8.32
C ASP A 139 25.75 -11.33 -7.74
N GLU A 140 25.85 -10.15 -8.35
CA GLU A 140 25.16 -8.94 -7.87
C GLU A 140 23.64 -9.09 -7.96
N ARG A 141 23.13 -9.74 -9.02
CA ARG A 141 21.70 -9.98 -9.22
C ARG A 141 21.11 -10.83 -8.09
N ARG A 142 21.88 -11.81 -7.62
CA ARG A 142 21.53 -12.64 -6.46
C ARG A 142 21.37 -11.79 -5.21
N ALA A 143 22.33 -10.91 -4.95
CA ALA A 143 22.35 -10.10 -3.75
C ALA A 143 21.18 -9.11 -3.72
N GLU A 144 20.89 -8.46 -4.86
CA GLU A 144 19.73 -7.57 -5.02
C GLU A 144 18.40 -8.31 -4.79
N ALA A 145 18.21 -9.48 -5.43
CA ALA A 145 17.00 -10.27 -5.25
C ALA A 145 16.82 -10.76 -3.79
N LEU A 146 17.92 -11.05 -3.08
CA LEU A 146 17.88 -11.42 -1.65
C LEU A 146 17.49 -10.24 -0.76
N VAL A 147 17.93 -9.01 -1.07
CA VAL A 147 17.50 -7.80 -0.34
C VAL A 147 15.99 -7.66 -0.41
N VAL A 148 15.43 -7.72 -1.63
CA VAL A 148 13.98 -7.63 -1.85
C VAL A 148 13.26 -8.76 -1.11
N TRP A 149 13.72 -10.01 -1.25
CA TRP A 149 13.12 -11.17 -0.58
C TRP A 149 13.14 -11.07 0.95
N LEU A 150 14.22 -10.54 1.54
CA LEU A 150 14.32 -10.32 2.99
C LEU A 150 13.30 -9.29 3.47
N LEU A 151 13.12 -8.19 2.73
CA LEU A 151 12.09 -7.18 3.03
C LEU A 151 10.67 -7.75 2.87
N GLU A 152 10.41 -8.57 1.84
CA GLU A 152 9.12 -9.25 1.71
C GLU A 152 8.84 -10.17 2.91
N ARG A 153 9.85 -10.89 3.40
CA ARG A 153 9.72 -11.73 4.59
C ARG A 153 9.50 -10.90 5.86
N ALA A 154 10.15 -9.75 5.96
CA ALA A 154 9.94 -8.81 7.06
C ALA A 154 8.51 -8.25 7.06
N ALA A 155 7.95 -7.95 5.89
CA ALA A 155 6.57 -7.52 5.72
C ALA A 155 5.56 -8.57 6.19
N LEU A 156 5.81 -9.86 5.94
CA LEU A 156 4.98 -10.94 6.48
C LEU A 156 5.04 -11.02 8.02
N ALA A 157 6.09 -10.50 8.64
CA ALA A 157 6.22 -10.37 10.09
C ALA A 157 5.69 -9.03 10.64
N GLY A 158 5.18 -8.14 9.78
CA GLY A 158 4.64 -6.83 10.16
C GLY A 158 5.62 -5.66 10.04
N HIS A 159 6.81 -5.86 9.48
CA HIS A 159 7.78 -4.78 9.22
C HIS A 159 7.63 -4.23 7.80
N THR A 160 7.47 -2.93 7.65
CA THR A 160 7.39 -2.27 6.34
C THR A 160 8.72 -1.69 5.87
N ALA A 161 9.65 -1.46 6.81
CA ALA A 161 11.03 -1.07 6.55
C ALA A 161 12.00 -1.73 7.55
N LEU A 162 13.29 -1.81 7.18
CA LEU A 162 14.38 -2.32 8.02
C LEU A 162 15.59 -1.38 7.98
N GLU A 163 16.39 -1.37 9.05
CA GLU A 163 17.69 -0.68 9.05
C GLU A 163 18.70 -1.39 8.12
N PRO A 164 19.63 -0.65 7.46
CA PRO A 164 20.66 -1.23 6.60
C PRO A 164 21.47 -2.35 7.28
N ALA A 165 21.83 -2.16 8.55
CA ALA A 165 22.58 -3.16 9.33
C ALA A 165 21.79 -4.46 9.57
N ALA A 166 20.46 -4.37 9.72
CA ALA A 166 19.61 -5.54 9.88
C ALA A 166 19.51 -6.34 8.57
N LEU A 167 19.43 -5.64 7.43
CA LEU A 167 19.48 -6.23 6.10
C LEU A 167 20.83 -6.90 5.81
N ALA A 168 21.94 -6.21 6.06
CA ALA A 168 23.29 -6.77 5.91
C ALA A 168 23.49 -8.03 6.76
N LYS A 169 23.03 -8.00 8.02
CA LYS A 169 23.02 -9.19 8.89
C LYS A 169 22.18 -10.32 8.29
N GLY A 170 21.03 -10.03 7.70
CA GLY A 170 20.20 -11.02 7.00
C GLY A 170 20.93 -11.65 5.82
N LEU A 171 21.55 -10.83 4.96
CA LEU A 171 22.31 -11.28 3.79
C LEU A 171 23.51 -12.16 4.16
N SER A 172 24.20 -11.85 5.26
CA SER A 172 25.33 -12.65 5.74
C SER A 172 24.97 -14.12 6.01
N GLN A 173 23.69 -14.41 6.29
CA GLN A 173 23.19 -15.77 6.52
C GLN A 173 23.06 -16.59 5.23
N TYR A 174 23.09 -15.93 4.07
CA TYR A 174 22.95 -16.53 2.74
C TYR A 174 24.25 -16.47 1.92
N ALA A 175 25.40 -16.41 2.60
CA ALA A 175 26.74 -16.45 2.00
C ALA A 175 27.02 -15.35 0.96
N VAL A 176 26.41 -14.16 1.14
CA VAL A 176 26.76 -12.96 0.38
C VAL A 176 28.13 -12.47 0.86
N PRO A 177 29.15 -12.31 -0.02
CA PRO A 177 30.52 -11.98 0.40
C PRO A 177 30.65 -10.63 1.12
N GLU A 178 30.02 -9.59 0.59
CA GLU A 178 30.08 -8.22 1.12
C GLU A 178 28.65 -7.70 1.37
N PRO A 179 28.02 -8.07 2.51
CA PRO A 179 26.61 -7.75 2.76
C PRO A 179 26.30 -6.25 2.78
N ASP A 180 27.17 -5.43 3.37
CA ASP A 180 26.98 -3.99 3.44
C ASP A 180 27.14 -3.32 2.06
N GLU A 181 27.99 -3.87 1.20
CA GLU A 181 28.11 -3.41 -0.20
C GLU A 181 26.87 -3.77 -0.99
N ALA A 182 26.38 -5.01 -0.86
CA ALA A 182 25.16 -5.46 -1.52
C ALA A 182 23.93 -4.59 -1.18
N VAL A 183 23.80 -4.16 0.07
CA VAL A 183 22.74 -3.21 0.46
C VAL A 183 22.91 -1.87 -0.24
N ARG A 184 24.13 -1.34 -0.33
CA ARG A 184 24.42 -0.08 -1.04
C ARG A 184 24.13 -0.20 -2.54
N THR A 185 24.57 -1.29 -3.18
CA THR A 185 24.24 -1.57 -4.59
C THR A 185 22.73 -1.66 -4.82
N ALA A 186 21.98 -2.29 -3.92
CA ALA A 186 20.52 -2.36 -4.04
C ALA A 186 19.83 -0.98 -3.91
N ILE A 187 20.39 -0.07 -3.08
CA ILE A 187 19.95 1.33 -3.01
C ILE A 187 20.24 2.04 -4.34
N ASP A 188 21.47 1.92 -4.84
CA ASP A 188 21.90 2.57 -6.08
C ASP A 188 21.13 2.06 -7.30
N ALA A 189 20.75 0.77 -7.31
CA ALA A 189 19.90 0.16 -8.32
C ALA A 189 18.42 0.56 -8.20
N GLY A 190 18.02 1.22 -7.11
CA GLY A 190 16.64 1.61 -6.84
C GLY A 190 15.72 0.44 -6.48
N ALA A 191 16.27 -0.70 -6.07
CA ALA A 191 15.50 -1.87 -5.64
C ALA A 191 14.80 -1.64 -4.29
N VAL A 192 15.28 -0.68 -3.50
CA VAL A 192 14.71 -0.26 -2.21
C VAL A 192 14.69 1.27 -2.12
N LEU A 193 13.74 1.80 -1.35
CA LEU A 193 13.67 3.23 -1.04
C LEU A 193 14.27 3.51 0.34
N VAL A 194 14.96 4.65 0.47
CA VAL A 194 15.62 5.10 1.71
C VAL A 194 14.76 6.16 2.39
N PHE A 195 14.57 6.00 3.70
CA PHE A 195 13.86 6.94 4.56
C PHE A 195 14.76 7.36 5.72
N GLU A 196 14.64 8.63 6.09
CA GLU A 196 15.28 9.20 7.27
C GLU A 196 14.24 9.39 8.36
N ASP A 197 14.42 8.68 9.47
CA ASP A 197 13.62 8.83 10.67
C ASP A 197 14.40 9.66 11.69
N ALA A 198 14.04 10.93 11.84
CA ALA A 198 14.67 11.84 12.79
C ALA A 198 14.32 11.41 14.21
N LEU A 199 15.31 10.93 14.96
CA LEU A 199 15.09 10.29 16.26
C LEU A 199 14.56 11.26 17.34
N ASP A 200 14.70 12.58 17.13
CA ASP A 200 14.16 13.63 18.00
C ASP A 200 12.82 14.21 17.53
N ALA A 201 12.25 13.75 16.42
CA ALA A 201 10.88 14.07 16.00
C ALA A 201 9.88 13.31 16.89
N ARG A 202 9.80 13.73 18.15
CA ARG A 202 8.79 13.26 19.09
C ARG A 202 7.39 13.45 18.47
N PRO A 203 6.46 12.47 18.60
CA PRO A 203 5.14 12.58 17.99
C PRO A 203 4.45 13.89 18.39
N LEU A 204 3.91 14.60 17.40
CA LEU A 204 3.02 15.75 17.56
C LEU A 204 1.89 15.38 18.55
N GLY A 205 2.05 15.73 19.82
CA GLY A 205 1.09 15.38 20.87
C GLY A 205 1.60 15.54 22.30
N GLY A 206 2.92 15.54 22.52
CA GLY A 206 3.49 15.84 23.83
C GLY A 206 3.84 17.32 23.96
N ARG A 207 2.95 18.15 24.53
CA ARG A 207 3.35 19.46 25.08
C ARG A 207 4.40 19.23 26.18
N THR A 208 5.67 19.32 25.85
CA THR A 208 6.70 19.49 26.87
C THR A 208 6.73 20.94 27.29
N ALA A 209 6.50 21.17 28.59
CA ALA A 209 6.85 22.43 29.23
C ALA A 209 8.34 22.74 28.96
N PRO A 210 8.71 24.01 28.74
CA PRO A 210 10.11 24.36 28.58
C PRO A 210 10.90 23.91 29.81
N ALA A 211 12.05 23.28 29.59
CA ALA A 211 12.95 22.87 30.67
C ALA A 211 13.32 24.09 31.53
N PRO A 212 13.37 23.98 32.87
CA PRO A 212 13.78 25.08 33.71
C PRO A 212 15.32 25.15 33.71
N GLY A 213 15.89 26.07 32.96
CA GLY A 213 17.34 26.26 32.97
C GLY A 213 17.76 27.57 32.33
N GLY A 214 18.00 28.60 33.14
CA GLY A 214 18.75 29.79 32.72
C GLY A 214 18.14 31.12 33.13
N THR A 215 18.09 31.44 34.43
CA THR A 215 18.12 32.86 34.81
C THR A 215 19.48 33.44 34.42
N ARG A 216 19.51 34.44 33.54
CA ARG A 216 20.15 35.75 33.83
C ARG A 216 19.99 36.77 32.70
N SER A 217 19.69 37.98 33.17
CA SER A 217 19.63 39.27 32.48
C SER A 217 20.98 39.71 31.90
N GLY A 218 20.97 40.38 30.75
CA GLY A 218 21.89 41.47 30.41
C GLY A 218 22.71 41.34 29.13
N ALA A 219 22.28 42.10 28.11
CA ALA A 219 23.02 42.88 27.10
C ALA A 219 24.26 42.32 26.34
N ASP A 220 24.16 42.51 25.02
CA ASP A 220 25.19 42.72 23.99
C ASP A 220 26.14 41.59 23.58
N GLY A 221 26.05 41.26 22.27
CA GLY A 221 27.17 40.93 21.41
C GLY A 221 27.72 39.51 21.49
N ASP A 222 27.22 38.61 20.65
CA ASP A 222 27.99 38.01 19.55
C ASP A 222 27.11 36.97 18.84
N GLU A 223 27.07 37.06 17.51
CA GLU A 223 26.47 36.05 16.64
C GLU A 223 27.35 34.80 16.65
N GLU A 224 27.28 34.02 17.73
CA GLU A 224 27.67 32.61 17.67
C GLU A 224 26.61 31.90 16.83
N GLN A 225 26.97 31.62 15.58
CA GLN A 225 26.33 30.60 14.76
C GLN A 225 26.33 29.32 15.58
N GLY A 226 25.25 29.09 16.32
CA GLY A 226 25.00 27.82 16.98
C GLY A 226 25.09 26.75 15.91
N GLU A 227 26.12 25.91 16.01
CA GLU A 227 26.21 24.66 15.28
C GLU A 227 24.84 24.00 15.44
N ALA A 228 24.07 23.93 14.35
CA ALA A 228 22.83 23.20 14.37
C ALA A 228 23.22 21.78 14.78
N GLU A 229 22.89 21.37 16.01
CA GLU A 229 23.05 19.98 16.45
C GLU A 229 22.40 19.11 15.38
N GLU A 230 23.23 18.42 14.57
CA GLU A 230 22.74 17.51 13.54
C GLU A 230 21.89 16.47 14.24
N THR A 231 20.57 16.58 14.04
CA THR A 231 19.60 15.70 14.68
C THR A 231 19.92 14.27 14.22
N PRO A 232 20.17 13.33 15.14
CA PRO A 232 20.52 11.98 14.76
C PRO A 232 19.37 11.36 13.95
N VAL A 233 19.66 10.97 12.71
CA VAL A 233 18.72 10.28 11.83
C VAL A 233 18.99 8.79 11.82
N ARG A 234 17.91 8.01 11.85
CA ARG A 234 17.95 6.57 11.57
C ARG A 234 17.56 6.35 10.11
N LEU A 235 18.40 5.62 9.38
CA LEU A 235 18.09 5.20 8.02
C LEU A 235 17.23 3.93 8.02
N LEU A 236 16.16 3.95 7.24
CA LEU A 236 15.24 2.83 7.04
C LEU A 236 15.13 2.53 5.54
N LEU A 237 15.10 1.25 5.19
CA LEU A 237 14.98 0.76 3.82
C LEU A 237 13.65 0.02 3.67
N GLY A 238 12.82 0.46 2.72
CA GLY A 238 11.49 -0.10 2.45
C GLY A 238 11.32 -0.51 0.99
N LEU A 239 10.39 -1.43 0.73
CA LEU A 239 9.96 -1.73 -0.63
C LEU A 239 9.04 -0.61 -1.14
N ASP A 240 9.18 -0.23 -2.40
CA ASP A 240 8.42 0.84 -3.06
C ASP A 240 6.91 0.79 -2.74
N ARG A 241 6.27 -0.37 -2.91
CA ARG A 241 4.83 -0.56 -2.65
C ARG A 241 4.39 -0.26 -1.21
N TYR A 242 5.25 -0.51 -0.22
CA TYR A 242 4.93 -0.24 1.19
C TYR A 242 5.29 1.19 1.56
N ALA A 243 6.47 1.63 1.14
CA ALA A 243 6.94 2.99 1.27
C ALA A 243 5.93 4.03 0.74
N LEU A 244 5.51 3.89 -0.53
CA LEU A 244 4.55 4.81 -1.14
C LEU A 244 3.17 4.74 -0.48
N ALA A 245 2.77 3.55 -0.01
CA ALA A 245 1.52 3.39 0.71
C ALA A 245 1.55 4.09 2.08
N GLU A 246 2.67 4.02 2.80
CA GLU A 246 2.86 4.71 4.08
C GLU A 246 2.90 6.22 3.92
N GLU A 247 3.67 6.73 2.96
CA GLU A 247 3.73 8.17 2.65
C GLU A 247 2.34 8.69 2.29
N SER A 248 1.63 8.01 1.39
CA SER A 248 0.27 8.38 1.00
C SER A 248 -0.71 8.32 2.17
N LEU A 249 -0.53 7.40 3.11
CA LEU A 249 -1.35 7.31 4.32
C LEU A 249 -1.05 8.49 5.25
N ALA A 250 0.22 8.79 5.52
CA ALA A 250 0.63 9.91 6.37
C ALA A 250 0.13 11.25 5.83
N ASP A 251 0.26 11.47 4.51
CA ASP A 251 -0.26 12.64 3.82
C ASP A 251 -1.78 12.72 3.92
N GLY A 252 -2.46 11.60 3.69
CA GLY A 252 -3.92 11.51 3.81
C GLY A 252 -4.40 11.89 5.21
N LEU A 253 -3.76 11.35 6.25
CA LEU A 253 -4.08 11.64 7.65
C LEU A 253 -3.80 13.11 7.98
N THR A 254 -2.68 13.66 7.53
CA THR A 254 -2.33 15.08 7.71
C THR A 254 -3.37 15.99 7.07
N ARG A 255 -3.83 15.68 5.85
CA ARG A 255 -4.91 16.42 5.18
C ARG A 255 -6.22 16.34 5.95
N ILE A 256 -6.61 15.17 6.46
CA ILE A 256 -7.85 15.00 7.25
C ILE A 256 -7.79 15.82 8.54
N VAL A 257 -6.69 15.74 9.29
CA VAL A 257 -6.50 16.50 10.53
C VAL A 257 -6.52 18.00 10.26
N SER A 258 -5.88 18.44 9.18
CA SER A 258 -5.82 19.86 8.82
C SER A 258 -7.14 20.39 8.28
N ALA A 259 -7.90 19.62 7.51
CA ALA A 259 -9.16 20.07 6.89
C ALA A 259 -10.21 20.47 7.93
N ALA A 260 -10.30 19.73 9.05
CA ALA A 260 -11.25 20.06 10.11
C ALA A 260 -10.91 21.34 10.88
N ALA A 261 -9.63 21.71 11.00
CA ALA A 261 -9.23 22.99 11.58
C ALA A 261 -9.74 24.19 10.76
N HIS A 262 -10.06 23.99 9.47
CA HIS A 262 -10.54 25.03 8.57
C HIS A 262 -12.08 25.13 8.50
N GLY A 263 -12.81 24.30 9.26
CA GLY A 263 -14.26 24.47 9.50
C GLY A 263 -15.18 24.41 8.27
N SER A 264 -14.67 24.03 7.10
CA SER A 264 -15.44 23.97 5.86
C SER A 264 -15.82 22.53 5.55
N ALA A 265 -17.12 22.23 5.54
CA ALA A 265 -17.61 20.99 4.98
C ALA A 265 -17.27 20.92 3.48
N ALA A 266 -17.05 19.71 2.96
CA ALA A 266 -16.64 19.47 1.56
C ALA A 266 -17.66 19.99 0.53
N ASP A 267 -18.89 20.30 0.96
CA ASP A 267 -20.01 20.79 0.17
C ASP A 267 -20.32 22.29 0.39
N GLY A 268 -19.43 23.03 1.06
CA GLY A 268 -19.54 24.48 1.26
C GLY A 268 -20.65 24.89 2.23
N ARG A 269 -21.29 23.94 2.91
CA ARG A 269 -22.26 24.22 3.97
C ARG A 269 -21.53 24.49 5.29
N PRO A 270 -21.98 25.47 6.08
CA PRO A 270 -21.47 25.63 7.44
C PRO A 270 -21.78 24.35 8.23
N GLY A 271 -20.76 23.83 8.91
CA GLY A 271 -20.93 22.69 9.82
C GLY A 271 -21.85 23.02 11.00
N PRO A 272 -22.33 22.00 11.73
CA PRO A 272 -23.13 22.19 12.93
C PRO A 272 -22.46 23.14 13.93
N ALA A 273 -23.26 24.02 14.53
CA ALA A 273 -22.76 25.01 15.48
C ALA A 273 -22.24 24.32 16.76
N PRO A 274 -21.29 24.92 17.50
CA PRO A 274 -20.77 24.34 18.74
C PRO A 274 -21.85 23.93 19.76
N GLN A 275 -22.97 24.66 19.79
CA GLN A 275 -24.11 24.39 20.68
C GLN A 275 -24.90 23.14 20.27
N GLU A 276 -24.94 22.81 18.98
CA GLU A 276 -25.60 21.60 18.47
C GLU A 276 -24.79 20.36 18.83
N TRP A 277 -23.46 20.46 18.79
CA TRP A 277 -22.55 19.41 19.26
C TRP A 277 -22.69 19.15 20.77
N GLU A 278 -22.78 20.20 21.59
CA GLU A 278 -22.93 20.03 23.04
C GLU A 278 -24.29 19.43 23.39
N ALA A 279 -25.37 19.87 22.74
CA ALA A 279 -26.69 19.28 22.93
C ALA A 279 -26.74 17.79 22.55
N ALA A 280 -26.01 17.40 21.49
CA ALA A 280 -25.87 16.00 21.11
C ALA A 280 -25.04 15.20 22.13
N ALA A 281 -23.99 15.79 22.71
CA ALA A 281 -23.18 15.17 23.75
C ALA A 281 -23.98 14.96 25.05
N ASP A 282 -24.80 15.94 25.46
CA ASP A 282 -25.65 15.84 26.65
C ASP A 282 -26.76 14.79 26.51
N ALA A 283 -27.22 14.53 25.29
CA ALA A 283 -28.22 13.51 24.99
C ALA A 283 -27.63 12.09 24.83
N ALA A 284 -26.32 11.93 24.94
CA ALA A 284 -25.64 10.66 24.70
C ALA A 284 -26.01 9.59 25.74
N ALA A 285 -26.09 8.34 25.30
CA ALA A 285 -26.46 7.21 26.15
C ALA A 285 -25.38 6.83 27.19
N SER A 286 -24.14 7.27 26.97
CA SER A 286 -23.00 6.97 27.83
C SER A 286 -22.06 8.19 27.92
N PRO A 287 -21.28 8.32 29.02
CA PRO A 287 -20.21 9.32 29.09
C PRO A 287 -19.18 9.16 27.97
N SER A 288 -18.93 7.92 27.51
CA SER A 288 -17.99 7.66 26.42
C SER A 288 -18.51 8.20 25.08
N ALA A 289 -19.81 8.04 24.78
CA ALA A 289 -20.43 8.63 23.61
C ALA A 289 -20.43 10.15 23.67
N ALA A 290 -20.70 10.75 24.84
CA ALA A 290 -20.63 12.19 25.03
C ALA A 290 -19.23 12.74 24.71
N GLU A 291 -18.18 12.09 25.21
CA GLU A 291 -16.80 12.47 24.93
C GLU A 291 -16.41 12.27 23.46
N LEU A 292 -16.88 11.19 22.82
CA LEU A 292 -16.65 10.98 21.39
C LEU A 292 -17.30 12.09 20.55
N ILE A 293 -18.52 12.50 20.88
CA ILE A 293 -19.23 13.60 20.20
C ILE A 293 -18.45 14.91 20.34
N ARG A 294 -17.98 15.24 21.56
CA ARG A 294 -17.15 16.43 21.79
C ARG A 294 -15.81 16.35 21.04
N ALA A 295 -15.19 15.18 20.97
CA ALA A 295 -13.94 14.99 20.25
C ALA A 295 -14.11 15.23 18.74
N VAL A 296 -15.17 14.68 18.13
CA VAL A 296 -15.48 14.85 16.70
C VAL A 296 -15.85 16.31 16.38
N ALA A 297 -16.46 17.03 17.32
CA ALA A 297 -16.75 18.46 17.13
C ALA A 297 -15.49 19.33 16.97
N GLY A 298 -14.35 18.91 17.54
CA GLY A 298 -13.10 19.67 17.54
C GLY A 298 -11.99 19.12 16.64
N HIS A 299 -12.13 17.91 16.10
CA HIS A 299 -11.04 17.22 15.40
C HIS A 299 -11.52 16.52 14.13
N GLY A 300 -10.70 16.55 13.07
CA GLY A 300 -11.01 15.90 11.79
C GLY A 300 -10.82 14.40 11.78
N LEU A 301 -10.08 13.87 12.75
CA LEU A 301 -9.82 12.46 12.92
C LEU A 301 -9.90 12.12 14.40
N VAL A 302 -10.73 11.15 14.76
CA VAL A 302 -10.87 10.64 16.12
C VAL A 302 -10.80 9.12 16.07
N ALA A 303 -9.97 8.53 16.93
CA ALA A 303 -9.92 7.09 17.14
C ALA A 303 -10.65 6.75 18.44
N HIS A 304 -11.66 5.87 18.36
CA HIS A 304 -12.33 5.30 19.53
C HIS A 304 -11.94 3.82 19.66
N SER A 305 -11.36 3.44 20.80
CA SER A 305 -10.99 2.06 21.08
C SER A 305 -11.72 1.57 22.33
N GLY A 306 -12.52 0.51 22.19
CA GLY A 306 -13.34 -0.05 23.27
C GLY A 306 -14.54 -0.83 22.72
N GLY A 307 -15.18 -1.65 23.55
CA GLY A 307 -16.33 -2.48 23.13
C GLY A 307 -17.68 -1.75 23.11
N GLU A 308 -17.77 -0.58 23.75
CA GLU A 308 -19.00 0.21 23.86
C GLU A 308 -18.70 1.67 23.49
N ALA A 309 -19.48 2.20 22.55
CA ALA A 309 -19.57 3.63 22.24
C ALA A 309 -21.00 4.06 22.57
#